data_AF-A0A6P4B0W4-F1
#
_entry.id   AF-A0A6P4B0W4-F1
#
_cell.length_a   1.000
_cell.length_b   1.000
_cell.length_c   1.000
_cell.angle_alpha   90.00
_cell.angle_beta   90.00
_cell.angle_gamma   90.00
#
_symmetry.space_group_name_H-M   'P 1'
#
loop_
_entity.id
_entity.type
_entity.pdbx_description
1 polymer ?
#
loop_
_entity_poly.entity_id
_entity_poly.type
_entity_poly.pdbx_seq_one_letter_code
_entity_poly.pdbx_strand_id
1 'polypeptide(L)' 'MAGAFWGTRVMEIVKKHDSGGLVWKRIKLTSTRKANAKKRLLRVWQNEAVLKACSEPPPSKTAGAAAVAGGEKDNMNSQ' A
#
# COMPACT_ATOMS: atom_id res chain seq x y z
N MET A 1 -13.31 5.09 8.36
CA MET A 1 -12.74 3.80 7.91
C MET A 1 -13.51 2.60 8.48
N ALA A 2 -14.83 2.70 8.64
CA ALA A 2 -15.71 1.63 9.12
C ALA A 2 -16.71 1.34 7.99
N GLY A 3 -16.60 0.19 7.34
CA GLY A 3 -17.52 -0.16 6.24
C GLY A 3 -17.27 -1.53 5.60
N ALA A 4 -16.02 -1.98 5.52
CA ALA A 4 -15.69 -3.22 4.80
C ALA A 4 -16.13 -4.54 5.48
N PHE A 5 -16.67 -4.52 6.70
CA PHE A 5 -17.04 -5.74 7.45
C PHE A 5 -18.45 -5.71 8.07
N TRP A 6 -19.33 -4.85 7.58
CA TRP A 6 -20.72 -4.83 8.05
C TRP A 6 -21.64 -5.85 7.37
N GLY A 7 -21.31 -6.30 6.15
CA GLY A 7 -22.17 -7.20 5.37
C GLY A 7 -22.11 -8.69 5.76
N THR A 8 -20.96 -9.20 6.22
CA THR A 8 -20.81 -10.61 6.60
C THR A 8 -20.05 -10.72 7.91
N ARG A 9 -20.70 -11.26 8.94
CA ARG A 9 -20.06 -11.62 10.22
C ARG A 9 -19.68 -13.09 10.29
N VAL A 10 -19.87 -13.83 9.20
CA VAL A 10 -19.75 -15.28 9.13
C VAL A 10 -18.97 -15.65 7.88
N MET A 11 -18.06 -16.60 8.00
CA MET A 11 -17.34 -17.25 6.90
C MET A 11 -17.67 -18.72 6.88
N GLU A 12 -17.60 -19.32 5.71
CA GLU A 12 -17.75 -20.76 5.53
C GLU A 12 -16.38 -21.39 5.36
N ILE A 13 -16.14 -22.46 6.11
CA ILE A 13 -14.92 -23.25 6.04
C ILE A 13 -15.32 -24.70 5.95
N VAL A 14 -14.79 -25.40 4.95
CA VAL A 14 -14.85 -26.85 4.89
C VAL A 14 -13.94 -27.41 5.97
N LYS A 15 -14.51 -28.17 6.91
CA LYS A 15 -13.77 -28.82 7.99
C LYS A 15 -14.10 -30.32 7.97
N LYS A 16 -13.08 -31.16 8.07
CA LYS A 16 -13.25 -32.59 8.33
C LYS A 16 -13.94 -32.79 9.68
N HIS A 17 -14.97 -33.61 9.71
CA HIS A 17 -15.69 -34.00 10.91
C HIS A 17 -15.17 -35.35 11.41
N ASP A 18 -15.15 -35.54 12.73
CA ASP A 18 -14.58 -36.73 13.36
C ASP A 18 -15.38 -38.00 13.04
N SER A 19 -16.63 -37.85 12.56
CA SER A 19 -17.46 -38.95 12.05
C SER A 19 -17.23 -39.31 10.57
N GLY A 20 -16.11 -38.87 9.97
CA GLY A 20 -15.68 -39.30 8.63
C GLY A 20 -16.20 -38.49 7.44
N GLY A 21 -16.89 -37.36 7.67
CA GLY A 21 -17.46 -36.51 6.62
C GLY A 21 -16.78 -35.13 6.47
N LEU A 22 -17.11 -34.41 5.39
CA LEU A 22 -16.77 -32.98 5.23
C LEU A 22 -17.98 -32.13 5.62
N VAL A 23 -17.77 -31.16 6.52
CA VAL A 23 -18.81 -30.23 6.96
C VAL A 23 -18.46 -28.83 6.52
N TRP A 24 -19.44 -28.16 5.90
CA TRP A 24 -19.38 -26.73 5.59
C TRP A 24 -19.76 -25.94 6.85
N LYS A 25 -18.75 -25.55 7.63
CA LYS A 25 -18.97 -24.88 8.91
C LYS A 25 -19.00 -23.37 8.74
N ARG A 26 -20.09 -22.77 9.18
CA ARG A 26 -20.26 -21.32 9.33
C ARG A 26 -19.59 -20.84 10.61
N ILE A 27 -18.47 -20.13 10.50
CA ILE A 27 -17.72 -19.56 11.63
C ILE A 27 -17.86 -18.06 11.69
N LYS A 28 -17.90 -17.49 12.90
CA LYS A 28 -17.92 -16.03 13.07
C LYS A 28 -16.59 -15.41 12.61
N LEU A 29 -16.66 -14.24 11.99
CA LEU A 29 -15.52 -13.37 11.75
C LEU A 29 -15.01 -12.83 13.08
N THR A 30 -14.10 -13.59 13.69
CA THR A 30 -13.42 -13.20 14.93
C THR A 30 -12.53 -11.98 14.72
N SER A 31 -12.20 -11.28 15.80
CA SER A 31 -11.32 -10.10 15.78
C SER A 31 -9.98 -10.37 15.09
N THR A 32 -9.34 -11.51 15.40
CA THR A 32 -8.06 -11.91 14.79
C THR A 32 -8.14 -12.07 13.27
N ARG A 33 -9.24 -12.65 12.75
CA ARG A 33 -9.43 -12.79 11.30
C ARG A 33 -9.66 -11.44 10.62
N LYS A 34 -10.42 -10.54 11.26
CA LYS A 34 -10.58 -9.15 10.77
C LYS A 34 -9.25 -8.41 10.72
N ALA A 35 -8.39 -8.59 11.73
CA ALA A 35 -7.06 -8.01 11.74
C ALA A 35 -6.17 -8.55 10.61
N ASN A 36 -6.22 -9.86 10.33
CA ASN A 36 -5.49 -10.44 9.20
C ASN A 36 -5.99 -9.89 7.85
N ALA A 37 -7.30 -9.76 7.69
CA ALA A 37 -7.89 -9.17 6.48
C ALA A 37 -7.47 -7.70 6.31
N LYS A 38 -7.45 -6.91 7.39
CA LYS A 38 -6.91 -5.54 7.37
C LYS A 38 -5.44 -5.50 6.93
N LYS A 39 -4.60 -6.42 7.44
CA LYS A 39 -3.20 -6.52 7.02
C LYS A 39 -3.06 -6.83 5.52
N ARG A 40 -3.90 -7.72 4.97
CA ARG A 40 -3.91 -8.02 3.53
C ARG A 40 -4.29 -6.80 2.70
N LEU A 41 -5.34 -6.08 3.08
CA LEU A 41 -5.76 -4.86 2.39
C LEU A 41 -4.64 -3.81 2.37
N LEU A 42 -3.97 -3.59 3.50
CA LEU A 42 -2.85 -2.66 3.58
C LEU A 42 -1.68 -3.07 2.66
N ARG A 43 -1.36 -4.38 2.59
CA ARG A 43 -0.32 -4.88 1.69
C ARG A 43 -0.66 -4.67 0.22
N VAL A 44 -1.89 -4.95 -0.18
CA VAL A 44 -2.35 -4.72 -1.56
C VAL A 44 -2.24 -3.24 -1.90
N TRP A 45 -2.68 -2.36 -1.00
CA TRP A 45 -2.60 -0.92 -1.23
C TRP A 45 -1.14 -0.43 -1.34
N GLN A 46 -0.23 -0.93 -0.51
CA GLN A 46 1.19 -0.64 -0.63
C GLN A 46 1.77 -1.11 -1.97
N ASN A 47 1.44 -2.33 -2.39
CA ASN A 47 1.88 -2.86 -3.69
C ASN A 47 1.37 -2.00 -4.85
N GLU A 48 0.10 -1.61 -4.81
CA GLU A 48 -0.48 -0.71 -5.81
C GLU A 48 0.20 0.67 -5.82
N ALA A 49 0.53 1.23 -4.66
CA ALA A 49 1.22 2.50 -4.56
C ALA A 49 2.63 2.43 -5.17
N VAL A 50 3.37 1.35 -4.92
CA VAL A 50 4.70 1.12 -5.50
C VAL A 50 4.60 0.96 -7.01
N LEU A 51 3.66 0.14 -7.51
CA LEU A 51 3.49 -0.05 -8.96
C LEU A 51 3.12 1.25 -9.68
N LYS A 52 2.25 2.07 -9.08
CA LYS A 52 1.92 3.41 -9.59
C LYS A 52 3.14 4.33 -9.63
N ALA A 53 3.92 4.39 -8.56
CA ALA A 53 5.14 5.19 -8.51
C ALA A 53 6.18 4.74 -9.55
N CYS A 54 6.28 3.42 -9.84
CA CYS A 54 7.17 2.90 -10.87
C CYS A 54 6.66 3.13 -12.31
N SER A 55 5.37 3.41 -12.49
CA SER A 55 4.80 3.72 -13.81
C SER A 55 4.87 5.21 -14.17
N GLU A 56 5.10 6.08 -13.19
CA GLU A 56 5.41 7.48 -13.45
C GLU A 56 6.85 7.59 -13.99
N PRO A 57 7.07 8.36 -15.08
CA PRO A 57 8.43 8.60 -15.54
C PRO A 57 9.24 9.24 -14.40
N PRO A 58 10.51 8.85 -14.21
CA PRO A 58 11.33 9.42 -13.15
C PRO A 58 11.33 10.95 -13.29
N PRO A 59 11.21 11.72 -12.19
CA PRO A 59 11.30 13.17 -12.27
C PRO A 59 12.61 13.52 -12.97
N SER A 60 12.52 14.20 -14.11
CA SER A 60 13.66 14.55 -14.95
C SER A 60 14.73 15.18 -14.08
N LYS A 61 15.86 14.48 -13.96
CA LYS A 61 17.09 14.97 -13.33
C LYS A 61 17.41 16.31 -13.98
N THR A 62 17.24 17.41 -13.24
CA THR A 62 17.67 18.74 -13.68
C THR A 62 19.13 18.62 -14.10
N ALA A 63 19.38 18.61 -15.40
CA ALA A 63 20.71 18.75 -15.97
C ALA A 63 21.18 20.16 -15.61
N GLY A 64 21.95 20.28 -14.54
CA GLY A 64 22.38 21.56 -14.00
C GLY A 64 23.52 21.43 -13.01
N ALA A 65 24.49 20.55 -13.30
CA ALA A 65 25.77 20.52 -12.59
C ALA A 65 26.86 19.93 -13.50
N ALA A 66 27.33 20.72 -14.47
CA ALA A 66 28.72 20.73 -14.98
C ALA A 66 28.84 21.67 -16.21
N ALA A 67 29.08 22.95 -15.97
CA ALA A 67 29.83 23.80 -16.91
C ALA A 67 30.54 24.88 -16.09
N VAL A 68 31.80 24.61 -15.76
CA VAL A 68 32.75 25.59 -15.23
C VAL A 68 33.13 26.52 -16.37
N ALA A 69 32.78 27.81 -16.30
CA ALA A 69 33.48 28.89 -17.00
C ALA A 69 33.03 30.27 -16.48
N GLY A 70 33.94 30.93 -15.76
CA GLY A 70 34.25 32.37 -15.81
C GLY A 70 33.13 33.43 -15.83
N GLY A 71 33.17 34.34 -14.86
CA GLY A 71 32.46 35.61 -14.96
C GLY A 71 32.46 36.44 -13.69
N GLU A 72 33.62 36.93 -13.27
CA GLU A 72 33.72 38.07 -12.36
C GLU A 72 33.03 39.30 -12.97
N LYS A 73 32.07 39.88 -12.24
CA LYS A 73 31.74 41.32 -12.29
C LYS A 73 31.17 41.76 -10.95
N ASP A 74 31.93 42.63 -10.30
CA ASP A 74 31.52 43.50 -9.21
C ASP A 74 30.23 44.26 -9.55
N ASN A 75 29.36 44.46 -8.56
CA ASN A 75 28.69 45.74 -8.42
C ASN A 75 28.24 45.98 -6.98
N MET A 76 28.78 47.05 -6.39
CA MET A 76 28.32 47.63 -5.14
C MET A 76 26.83 47.98 -5.21
N ASN A 77 26.07 47.72 -4.15
CA ASN A 77 24.90 48.54 -3.87
C ASN A 77 24.79 48.85 -2.39
N SER A 78 24.82 50.15 -2.12
CA SER A 78 24.60 50.82 -0.86
C SER A 78 23.10 50.84 -0.55
N GLN A 79 22.73 50.54 0.70
CA GLN A 79 21.71 51.26 1.50
C GLN A 79 21.64 50.70 2.91
#